data_AF-A0A9X9A422-F1
#
_entry.id   AF-A0A9X9A422-F1
#
_cell.length_a   1.000
_cell.length_b   1.000
_cell.length_c   1.000
_cell.angle_alpha   90.00
_cell.angle_beta   90.00
_cell.angle_gamma   90.00
#
_symmetry.space_group_name_H-M   'P 1'
#
loop_
_entity.id
_entity.type
_entity.pdbx_description
1 polymer ?
#
loop_
_entity_poly.entity_id
_entity_poly.type
_entity_poly.pdbx_seq_one_letter_code
_entity_poly.pdbx_strand_id
1 'polypeptide(L)'
;RMDVINFISKEEGLPAVETEEEGYVSGHKHFMNGPNIHKYLHEMNGEVLSHYDIMTVGEMPGVTTEEAKLYTGEERKELQMVFQFEHMDLDSGEGGKWDVKPCSLLTLKENLTKWQKALEHTGWNSLYWNNHDQPRVVSRFGNDGMYRIESAKMLATVLHMMKGTPYIYQGEEIGMTNVRFQSIDEYRDIETLNMYKEKVIDHGEDIEKVMESIYIKGRDNARTPMQWNDQNHAGFTKGEPWITVNPNYKEINVK
;
A
#
# COMPACT_ATOMS: atom_id res chain seq x y z
N ARG A 1 -3.80 7.94 -11.99
CA ARG A 1 -3.69 7.67 -10.53
C ARG A 1 -3.29 8.97 -9.85
N MET A 2 -4.00 9.38 -8.81
CA MET A 2 -3.74 10.61 -8.06
C MET A 2 -3.20 10.26 -6.67
N ASP A 3 -2.02 10.77 -6.33
CA ASP A 3 -1.30 10.49 -5.06
C ASP A 3 -1.97 11.20 -3.88
N VAL A 4 -2.21 10.47 -2.79
CA VAL A 4 -2.85 10.94 -1.53
C VAL A 4 -3.89 12.05 -1.74
N ILE A 5 -4.77 11.86 -2.73
CA ILE A 5 -5.57 12.96 -3.28
C ILE A 5 -6.57 13.49 -2.25
N ASN A 6 -7.00 12.64 -1.31
CA ASN A 6 -7.87 13.05 -0.22
C ASN A 6 -7.20 13.95 0.83
N PHE A 7 -5.89 14.23 0.71
CA PHE A 7 -5.18 15.14 1.62
C PHE A 7 -5.18 16.59 1.12
N ILE A 8 -5.65 16.89 -0.09
CA ILE A 8 -5.45 18.24 -0.69
C ILE A 8 -6.24 19.35 0.00
N SER A 9 -7.37 19.01 0.66
CA SER A 9 -8.16 19.96 1.45
C SER A 9 -7.77 19.90 2.92
N LYS A 10 -7.36 21.03 3.50
CA LYS A 10 -7.04 21.14 4.94
C LYS A 10 -8.18 21.84 5.68
N GLU A 11 -8.34 21.52 6.95
CA GLU A 11 -9.17 22.27 7.88
C GLU A 11 -8.60 23.69 8.07
N GLU A 12 -9.47 24.68 8.10
CA GLU A 12 -9.08 26.08 8.24
C GLU A 12 -8.41 26.32 9.60
N GLY A 13 -7.36 27.16 9.61
CA GLY A 13 -6.60 27.46 10.82
C GLY A 13 -5.52 26.44 11.19
N LEU A 14 -5.49 25.26 10.54
CA LEU A 14 -4.52 24.19 10.80
C LEU A 14 -4.43 23.87 12.30
N PRO A 15 -5.56 23.46 12.92
CA PRO A 15 -5.62 23.28 14.37
C PRO A 15 -4.64 22.21 14.86
N ALA A 16 -4.15 22.40 16.08
CA ALA A 16 -3.41 21.37 16.79
C ALA A 16 -4.36 20.24 17.19
N VAL A 17 -3.86 19.00 17.19
CA VAL A 17 -4.61 17.85 17.70
C VAL A 17 -4.63 17.92 19.22
N GLU A 18 -5.81 17.81 19.82
CA GLU A 18 -5.97 17.69 21.26
C GLU A 18 -5.43 16.32 21.73
N THR A 19 -4.32 16.34 22.47
CA THR A 19 -3.67 15.13 22.99
C THR A 19 -2.86 15.43 24.26
N GLU A 20 -2.66 14.41 25.09
CA GLU A 20 -1.71 14.43 26.22
C GLU A 20 -0.34 13.82 25.83
N GLU A 21 -0.21 13.30 24.60
CA GLU A 21 1.05 12.72 24.11
C GLU A 21 2.14 13.79 23.94
N GLU A 22 3.38 13.42 24.29
CA GLU A 22 4.55 14.26 24.07
C GLU A 22 5.07 14.12 22.63
N GLY A 23 5.55 15.22 22.04
CA GLY A 23 6.15 15.21 20.70
C GLY A 23 5.17 15.51 19.56
N TYR A 24 5.44 14.96 18.37
CA TYR A 24 4.59 15.14 17.20
C TYR A 24 3.53 14.04 17.11
N VAL A 25 2.28 14.44 16.90
CA VAL A 25 1.15 13.51 16.68
C VAL A 25 0.54 13.69 15.30
N SER A 26 -0.16 12.65 14.83
CA SER A 26 -0.79 12.66 13.51
C SER A 26 -1.99 13.61 13.45
N GLY A 27 -1.87 14.68 12.66
CA GLY A 27 -2.95 15.63 12.35
C GLY A 27 -4.00 15.15 11.35
N HIS A 28 -4.06 13.84 11.06
CA HIS A 28 -4.86 13.28 9.97
C HIS A 28 -6.34 13.69 9.97
N LYS A 29 -6.94 13.87 11.16
CA LYS A 29 -8.33 14.33 11.30
C LYS A 29 -8.59 15.70 10.65
N HIS A 30 -7.56 16.51 10.48
CA HIS A 30 -7.63 17.88 9.98
C HIS A 30 -7.25 18.02 8.49
N PHE A 31 -6.86 16.93 7.82
CA PHE A 31 -6.50 16.97 6.40
C PHE A 31 -6.96 15.78 5.57
N MET A 32 -7.21 14.61 6.16
CA MET A 32 -7.82 13.49 5.45
C MET A 32 -9.29 13.81 5.19
N ASN A 33 -9.71 13.77 3.93
CA ASN A 33 -11.08 14.07 3.50
C ASN A 33 -11.57 15.45 3.96
N GLY A 34 -10.67 16.46 3.90
CA GLY A 34 -10.96 17.78 4.46
C GLY A 34 -12.14 18.53 3.82
N PRO A 35 -12.54 19.69 4.38
CA PRO A 35 -13.87 20.28 4.16
C PRO A 35 -14.27 20.60 2.72
N ASN A 36 -13.29 20.87 1.84
CA ASN A 36 -13.51 21.24 0.45
C ASN A 36 -13.16 20.12 -0.55
N ILE A 37 -12.84 18.91 -0.08
CA ILE A 37 -12.26 17.86 -0.92
C ILE A 37 -13.13 17.53 -2.14
N HIS A 38 -14.43 17.30 -1.92
CA HIS A 38 -15.39 16.99 -2.99
C HIS A 38 -15.61 18.17 -3.93
N LYS A 39 -15.56 19.41 -3.43
CA LYS A 39 -15.63 20.61 -4.28
C LYS A 39 -14.47 20.65 -5.26
N TYR A 40 -13.25 20.41 -4.77
CA TYR A 40 -12.04 20.43 -5.59
C TYR A 40 -11.99 19.29 -6.61
N LEU A 41 -12.44 18.09 -6.24
CA LEU A 41 -12.48 16.97 -7.18
C LEU A 41 -13.55 17.14 -8.25
N HIS A 42 -14.71 17.67 -7.88
CA HIS A 42 -15.75 18.01 -8.85
C HIS A 42 -15.31 19.13 -9.81
N GLU A 43 -14.62 20.15 -9.30
CA GLU A 43 -13.99 21.20 -10.11
C GLU A 43 -12.95 20.62 -11.08
N MET A 44 -12.02 19.80 -10.57
CA MET A 44 -11.02 19.11 -11.41
C MET A 44 -11.67 18.26 -12.51
N ASN A 45 -12.80 17.61 -12.20
CA ASN A 45 -13.56 16.85 -13.18
C ASN A 45 -14.17 17.75 -14.26
N GLY A 46 -14.82 18.84 -13.87
CA GLY A 46 -15.44 19.81 -14.78
C GLY A 46 -14.43 20.52 -15.68
N GLU A 47 -13.25 20.87 -15.15
CA GLU A 47 -12.25 21.63 -15.89
C GLU A 47 -11.33 20.75 -16.76
N VAL A 48 -11.11 19.49 -16.37
CA VAL A 48 -10.11 18.63 -17.02
C VAL A 48 -10.64 17.23 -17.30
N LEU A 49 -10.99 16.46 -16.26
CA LEU A 49 -11.13 15.00 -16.40
C LEU A 49 -12.25 14.61 -17.35
N SER A 50 -13.35 15.37 -17.37
CA SER A 50 -14.52 15.12 -18.23
C SER A 50 -14.30 15.38 -19.72
N HIS A 51 -13.18 16.01 -20.10
CA HIS A 51 -12.88 16.35 -21.49
C HIS A 51 -12.16 15.25 -22.28
N TYR A 52 -11.77 14.16 -21.61
CA TYR A 52 -10.99 13.08 -22.21
C TYR A 52 -11.58 11.71 -21.86
N ASP A 53 -11.43 10.75 -22.77
CA ASP A 53 -11.69 9.34 -22.50
C ASP A 53 -10.51 8.75 -21.72
N ILE A 54 -10.56 8.91 -20.40
CA ILE A 54 -9.50 8.50 -19.47
C ILE A 54 -10.07 7.72 -18.30
N MET A 55 -9.19 6.97 -17.62
CA MET A 55 -9.52 6.40 -16.32
C MET A 55 -8.87 7.17 -15.15
N THR A 56 -9.61 7.34 -14.06
CA THR A 56 -9.16 8.02 -12.84
C THR A 56 -9.28 7.11 -11.63
N VAL A 57 -8.22 7.10 -10.83
CA VAL A 57 -8.16 6.37 -9.56
C VAL A 57 -7.45 7.26 -8.54
N GLY A 58 -8.10 7.50 -7.40
CA GLY A 58 -7.53 8.26 -6.29
C GLY A 58 -6.92 7.32 -5.25
N GLU A 59 -5.71 7.60 -4.81
CA GLU A 59 -5.17 6.95 -3.61
C GLU A 59 -5.62 7.70 -2.37
N MET A 60 -6.25 6.99 -1.42
CA MET A 60 -6.86 7.64 -0.26
C MET A 60 -6.64 6.85 1.03
N PRO A 61 -5.56 7.14 1.77
CA PRO A 61 -5.40 6.64 3.12
C PRO A 61 -6.57 7.09 4.00
N GLY A 62 -7.08 6.17 4.83
CA GLY A 62 -8.16 6.44 5.79
C GLY A 62 -9.57 6.61 5.20
N VAL A 63 -9.76 6.44 3.87
CA VAL A 63 -11.11 6.55 3.28
C VAL A 63 -12.01 5.41 3.74
N THR A 64 -13.23 5.77 4.13
CA THR A 64 -14.30 4.84 4.51
C THR A 64 -15.17 4.45 3.32
N THR A 65 -16.00 3.44 3.48
CA THR A 65 -16.93 3.02 2.43
C THR A 65 -17.98 4.08 2.09
N GLU A 66 -18.43 4.90 3.05
CA GLU A 66 -19.41 5.96 2.77
C GLU A 66 -18.78 7.13 2.01
N GLU A 67 -17.55 7.51 2.35
CA GLU A 67 -16.78 8.51 1.59
C GLU A 67 -16.44 8.00 0.19
N ALA A 68 -16.08 6.73 0.05
CA ALA A 68 -15.80 6.13 -1.26
C ALA A 68 -16.99 6.23 -2.21
N LYS A 69 -18.24 6.08 -1.73
CA LYS A 69 -19.44 6.31 -2.54
C LYS A 69 -19.53 7.75 -3.05
N LEU A 70 -19.19 8.74 -2.20
CA LEU A 70 -19.18 10.14 -2.60
C LEU A 70 -18.10 10.44 -3.64
N TYR A 71 -16.93 9.82 -3.51
CA TYR A 71 -15.82 9.98 -4.44
C TYR A 71 -16.04 9.29 -5.79
N THR A 72 -16.77 8.17 -5.81
CA THR A 72 -16.82 7.26 -6.97
C THR A 72 -18.21 7.09 -7.60
N GLY A 73 -19.26 7.61 -6.97
CA GLY A 73 -20.60 7.61 -7.54
C GLY A 73 -20.61 8.33 -8.89
N GLU A 74 -21.14 7.68 -9.93
CA GLU A 74 -21.08 8.21 -11.30
C GLU A 74 -21.72 9.60 -11.42
N GLU A 75 -22.83 9.83 -10.71
CA GLU A 75 -23.55 11.09 -10.68
C GLU A 75 -22.81 12.23 -9.96
N ARG A 76 -21.83 11.89 -9.11
CA ARG A 76 -21.04 12.86 -8.34
C ARG A 76 -20.02 13.59 -9.20
N LYS A 77 -19.61 12.98 -10.33
CA LYS A 77 -18.62 13.53 -11.26
C LYS A 77 -17.33 13.93 -10.56
N GLU A 78 -16.77 13.02 -9.77
CA GLU A 78 -15.47 13.19 -9.11
C GLU A 78 -14.46 12.23 -9.75
N LEU A 79 -14.21 11.07 -9.12
CA LEU A 79 -13.31 10.03 -9.60
C LEU A 79 -14.10 8.77 -9.98
N GLN A 80 -13.46 7.81 -10.67
CA GLN A 80 -14.13 6.55 -11.01
C GLN A 80 -13.90 5.45 -9.99
N MET A 81 -12.76 5.41 -9.31
CA MET A 81 -12.44 4.43 -8.27
C MET A 81 -11.43 4.99 -7.27
N VAL A 82 -11.27 4.33 -6.11
CA VAL A 82 -10.30 4.72 -5.08
C VAL A 82 -9.53 3.53 -4.52
N PHE A 83 -8.23 3.70 -4.29
CA PHE A 83 -7.43 2.79 -3.48
C PHE A 83 -7.66 3.10 -2.00
N GLN A 84 -8.33 2.17 -1.33
CA GLN A 84 -8.50 2.14 0.13
C GLN A 84 -7.39 1.32 0.79
N PHE A 85 -7.07 1.64 2.04
CA PHE A 85 -5.96 1.04 2.80
C PHE A 85 -6.42 0.20 4.00
N GLU A 86 -7.71 0.11 4.29
CA GLU A 86 -8.19 -0.67 5.44
C GLU A 86 -7.71 -2.12 5.43
N HIS A 87 -7.73 -2.82 4.27
CA HIS A 87 -7.21 -4.19 4.16
C HIS A 87 -5.68 -4.27 4.28
N MET A 88 -4.98 -3.15 4.02
CA MET A 88 -3.52 -3.02 4.20
C MET A 88 -3.14 -2.69 5.64
N ASP A 89 -4.05 -2.19 6.47
CA ASP A 89 -3.77 -1.83 7.86
C ASP A 89 -4.22 -2.92 8.86
N LEU A 90 -4.81 -4.03 8.39
CA LEU A 90 -5.33 -5.10 9.25
C LEU A 90 -4.27 -5.80 10.11
N ASP A 91 -3.00 -5.76 9.69
CA ASP A 91 -1.84 -6.31 10.40
C ASP A 91 -0.99 -5.22 11.08
N SER A 92 -1.56 -4.02 11.26
CA SER A 92 -0.96 -2.89 11.98
C SER A 92 -1.67 -2.69 13.33
N GLY A 93 -0.90 -2.52 14.39
CA GLY A 93 -1.37 -2.28 15.75
C GLY A 93 -1.62 -0.82 16.06
N GLU A 94 -1.74 -0.50 17.35
CA GLU A 94 -2.02 0.86 17.83
C GLU A 94 -0.85 1.80 17.55
N GLY A 95 0.38 1.27 17.55
CA GLY A 95 1.60 2.01 17.19
C GLY A 95 1.80 2.24 15.68
N GLY A 96 0.76 2.03 14.87
CA GLY A 96 0.81 2.18 13.42
C GLY A 96 1.48 1.01 12.71
N LYS A 97 1.94 1.23 11.47
CA LYS A 97 2.38 0.14 10.58
C LYS A 97 3.52 -0.72 11.13
N TRP A 98 4.43 -0.13 11.90
CA TRP A 98 5.62 -0.78 12.47
C TRP A 98 5.29 -1.63 13.70
N ASP A 99 4.14 -1.42 14.33
CA ASP A 99 3.57 -2.30 15.35
C ASP A 99 2.85 -3.47 14.65
N VAL A 100 3.60 -4.52 14.34
CA VAL A 100 3.09 -5.65 13.56
C VAL A 100 2.21 -6.55 14.41
N LYS A 101 0.98 -6.84 13.95
CA LYS A 101 0.09 -7.84 14.55
C LYS A 101 -0.35 -8.89 13.53
N PRO A 102 -0.68 -10.12 13.96
CA PRO A 102 -1.20 -11.13 13.04
C PRO A 102 -2.57 -10.72 12.48
N CYS A 103 -2.77 -10.95 11.18
CA CYS A 103 -4.07 -10.80 10.52
C CYS A 103 -4.73 -12.17 10.31
N SER A 104 -5.97 -12.34 10.80
CA SER A 104 -6.72 -13.57 10.58
C SER A 104 -7.48 -13.54 9.25
N LEU A 105 -7.73 -14.71 8.65
CA LEU A 105 -8.60 -14.82 7.48
C LEU A 105 -10.00 -14.23 7.71
N LEU A 106 -10.54 -14.33 8.92
CA LEU A 106 -11.84 -13.75 9.26
C LEU A 106 -11.81 -12.23 9.12
N THR A 107 -10.80 -11.59 9.72
CA THR A 107 -10.58 -10.14 9.64
C THR A 107 -10.44 -9.69 8.18
N LEU A 108 -9.63 -10.40 7.40
CA LEU A 108 -9.40 -10.08 5.99
C LEU A 108 -10.67 -10.19 5.15
N LYS A 109 -11.37 -11.34 5.22
CA LYS A 109 -12.55 -11.57 4.39
C LYS A 109 -13.73 -10.67 4.76
N GLU A 110 -13.87 -10.32 6.04
CA GLU A 110 -14.89 -9.36 6.51
C GLU A 110 -14.62 -7.98 5.92
N ASN A 111 -13.37 -7.51 5.93
CA ASN A 111 -12.99 -6.25 5.32
C ASN A 111 -13.29 -6.22 3.81
N LEU A 112 -12.79 -7.20 3.06
CA LEU A 112 -13.00 -7.27 1.61
C LEU A 112 -14.49 -7.37 1.25
N THR A 113 -15.25 -8.18 1.98
CA THR A 113 -16.70 -8.33 1.77
C THR A 113 -17.46 -7.03 2.07
N LYS A 114 -17.04 -6.27 3.09
CA LYS A 114 -17.62 -4.96 3.40
C LYS A 114 -17.51 -4.02 2.20
N TRP A 115 -16.33 -3.90 1.61
CA TRP A 115 -16.06 -3.06 0.43
C TRP A 115 -16.81 -3.54 -0.82
N GLN A 116 -16.88 -4.85 -1.04
CA GLN A 116 -17.68 -5.42 -2.13
C GLN A 116 -19.15 -5.04 -2.02
N LYS A 117 -19.75 -5.18 -0.83
CA LYS A 117 -21.17 -4.86 -0.61
C LYS A 117 -21.45 -3.35 -0.65
N ALA A 118 -20.55 -2.54 -0.09
CA ALA A 118 -20.78 -1.11 0.03
C ALA A 118 -20.83 -0.40 -1.33
N LEU A 119 -20.00 -0.82 -2.30
CA LEU A 119 -19.94 -0.23 -3.63
C LEU A 119 -20.67 -1.05 -4.71
N GLU A 120 -21.56 -1.97 -4.30
CA GLU A 120 -22.25 -2.86 -5.25
C GLU A 120 -23.18 -2.09 -6.22
N HIS A 121 -23.85 -1.06 -5.71
CA HIS A 121 -24.88 -0.30 -6.44
C HIS A 121 -24.48 1.15 -6.76
N THR A 122 -23.38 1.63 -6.21
CA THR A 122 -22.81 2.96 -6.50
C THR A 122 -21.31 2.92 -6.26
N GLY A 123 -20.54 3.60 -7.11
CA GLY A 123 -19.09 3.54 -7.08
C GLY A 123 -18.49 2.31 -7.75
N TRP A 124 -17.15 2.23 -7.72
CA TRP A 124 -16.40 1.12 -8.29
C TRP A 124 -15.15 0.82 -7.47
N ASN A 125 -14.96 -0.46 -7.14
CA ASN A 125 -13.79 -0.92 -6.39
C ASN A 125 -12.55 -0.98 -7.30
N SER A 126 -11.41 -0.52 -6.80
CA SER A 126 -10.09 -0.97 -7.27
C SER A 126 -9.65 -2.17 -6.42
N LEU A 127 -9.14 -3.22 -7.06
CA LEU A 127 -8.72 -4.45 -6.40
C LEU A 127 -7.19 -4.55 -6.52
N TYR A 128 -6.49 -4.57 -5.39
CA TYR A 128 -5.03 -4.72 -5.37
C TYR A 128 -4.62 -5.46 -4.10
N TRP A 129 -3.45 -6.09 -4.12
CA TRP A 129 -2.86 -6.69 -2.93
C TRP A 129 -1.64 -5.95 -2.42
N ASN A 130 -0.87 -5.36 -3.33
CA ASN A 130 0.39 -4.72 -3.05
C ASN A 130 0.70 -3.69 -4.15
N ASN A 131 1.67 -2.84 -3.86
CA ASN A 131 2.20 -1.82 -4.75
C ASN A 131 3.60 -1.43 -4.24
N HIS A 132 4.18 -0.35 -4.76
CA HIS A 132 5.50 0.14 -4.37
C HIS A 132 5.65 0.62 -2.90
N ASP A 133 4.55 0.69 -2.14
CA ASP A 133 4.52 1.08 -0.72
C ASP A 133 4.09 -0.05 0.22
N GLN A 134 3.70 -1.21 -0.32
CA GLN A 134 3.18 -2.35 0.44
C GLN A 134 4.10 -3.56 0.27
N PRO A 135 4.30 -4.39 1.31
CA PRO A 135 5.05 -5.64 1.18
C PRO A 135 4.40 -6.60 0.18
N ARG A 136 5.17 -7.57 -0.32
CA ARG A 136 4.71 -8.49 -1.36
C ARG A 136 3.69 -9.49 -0.82
N VAL A 137 2.58 -9.66 -1.54
CA VAL A 137 1.40 -10.39 -1.03
C VAL A 137 1.68 -11.82 -0.61
N VAL A 138 2.51 -12.54 -1.37
CA VAL A 138 2.83 -13.96 -1.08
C VAL A 138 3.58 -14.11 0.25
N SER A 139 4.38 -13.13 0.63
CA SER A 139 5.07 -13.06 1.93
C SER A 139 4.14 -12.57 3.05
N ARG A 140 3.17 -11.70 2.72
CA ARG A 140 2.30 -11.05 3.71
C ARG A 140 1.08 -11.88 4.10
N PHE A 141 0.31 -12.33 3.12
CA PHE A 141 -0.95 -13.06 3.30
C PHE A 141 -0.89 -14.51 2.80
N GLY A 142 0.23 -14.89 2.19
CA GLY A 142 0.47 -16.23 1.68
C GLY A 142 1.48 -17.02 2.51
N ASN A 143 2.22 -17.89 1.84
CA ASN A 143 3.37 -18.57 2.38
C ASN A 143 4.46 -18.50 1.30
N ASP A 144 5.51 -17.73 1.53
CA ASP A 144 6.58 -17.51 0.54
C ASP A 144 7.69 -18.57 0.57
N GLY A 145 7.55 -19.59 1.41
CA GLY A 145 8.41 -20.75 1.48
C GLY A 145 7.86 -21.93 0.67
N MET A 146 7.53 -23.01 1.37
CA MET A 146 7.12 -24.29 0.76
C MET A 146 5.92 -24.16 -0.18
N TYR A 147 4.96 -23.28 0.12
CA TYR A 147 3.71 -23.12 -0.62
C TYR A 147 3.63 -21.81 -1.41
N ARG A 148 4.78 -21.28 -1.84
CA ARG A 148 4.86 -20.01 -2.58
C ARG A 148 3.98 -19.99 -3.82
N ILE A 149 4.05 -21.05 -4.63
CA ILE A 149 3.32 -21.11 -5.90
C ILE A 149 1.81 -21.25 -5.63
N GLU A 150 1.42 -22.12 -4.71
CA GLU A 150 0.03 -22.40 -4.37
C GLU A 150 -0.64 -21.17 -3.75
N SER A 151 0.01 -20.54 -2.77
CA SER A 151 -0.52 -19.37 -2.08
C SER A 151 -0.58 -18.14 -2.99
N ALA A 152 0.40 -17.90 -3.86
CA ALA A 152 0.36 -16.81 -4.84
C ALA A 152 -0.82 -16.97 -5.80
N LYS A 153 -1.02 -18.17 -6.36
CA LYS A 153 -2.16 -18.46 -7.25
C LYS A 153 -3.51 -18.33 -6.53
N MET A 154 -3.59 -18.78 -5.28
CA MET A 154 -4.78 -18.66 -4.45
C MET A 154 -5.13 -17.19 -4.20
N LEU A 155 -4.16 -16.37 -3.80
CA LEU A 155 -4.36 -14.93 -3.55
C LEU A 155 -4.78 -14.18 -4.82
N ALA A 156 -4.16 -14.51 -5.97
CA ALA A 156 -4.57 -13.96 -7.26
C ALA A 156 -6.03 -14.34 -7.58
N THR A 157 -6.41 -15.61 -7.36
CA THR A 157 -7.78 -16.07 -7.61
C THR A 157 -8.80 -15.36 -6.72
N VAL A 158 -8.50 -15.22 -5.43
CA VAL A 158 -9.39 -14.53 -4.46
C VAL A 158 -9.68 -13.11 -4.92
N LEU A 159 -8.66 -12.34 -5.31
CA LEU A 159 -8.81 -10.94 -5.68
C LEU A 159 -9.45 -10.77 -7.06
N HIS A 160 -8.98 -11.53 -8.07
CA HIS A 160 -9.42 -11.36 -9.45
C HIS A 160 -10.86 -11.80 -9.71
N MET A 161 -11.45 -12.62 -8.83
CA MET A 161 -12.85 -13.06 -8.91
C MET A 161 -13.81 -12.13 -8.15
N MET A 162 -13.34 -11.00 -7.63
CA MET A 162 -14.17 -9.96 -7.02
C MET A 162 -14.65 -8.94 -8.06
N LYS A 163 -15.68 -8.15 -7.70
CA LYS A 163 -16.21 -7.06 -8.54
C LYS A 163 -15.32 -5.82 -8.38
N GLY A 164 -14.72 -5.37 -9.48
CA GLY A 164 -13.88 -4.18 -9.53
C GLY A 164 -12.81 -4.27 -10.62
N THR A 165 -11.90 -3.31 -10.65
CA THR A 165 -10.75 -3.31 -11.56
C THR A 165 -9.51 -3.84 -10.85
N PRO A 166 -8.96 -5.02 -11.24
CA PRO A 166 -7.74 -5.55 -10.64
C PRO A 166 -6.49 -4.81 -11.12
N TYR A 167 -5.57 -4.59 -10.18
CA TYR A 167 -4.23 -4.06 -10.39
C TYR A 167 -3.22 -5.12 -9.98
N ILE A 168 -2.28 -5.41 -10.88
CA ILE A 168 -1.16 -6.33 -10.65
C ILE A 168 0.09 -5.47 -10.52
N TYR A 169 0.87 -5.67 -9.45
CA TYR A 169 2.15 -4.97 -9.29
C TYR A 169 3.31 -5.79 -9.88
N GLN A 170 4.32 -5.13 -10.46
CA GLN A 170 5.43 -5.79 -11.13
C GLN A 170 6.12 -6.85 -10.24
N GLY A 171 6.16 -8.10 -10.72
CA GLY A 171 6.72 -9.23 -9.99
C GLY A 171 5.70 -10.04 -9.19
N GLU A 172 4.47 -9.54 -9.00
CA GLU A 172 3.37 -10.31 -8.40
C GLU A 172 3.05 -11.55 -9.25
N GLU A 173 3.08 -11.40 -10.58
CA GLU A 173 2.76 -12.45 -11.55
C GLU A 173 3.74 -13.63 -11.53
N ILE A 174 4.98 -13.41 -11.09
CA ILE A 174 5.99 -14.44 -10.87
C ILE A 174 6.13 -14.83 -9.39
N GLY A 175 5.34 -14.21 -8.50
CA GLY A 175 5.37 -14.44 -7.07
C GLY A 175 6.67 -14.00 -6.39
N MET A 176 7.20 -12.82 -6.75
CA MET A 176 8.31 -12.19 -6.02
C MET A 176 7.94 -12.03 -4.54
N THR A 177 8.95 -12.16 -3.67
CA THR A 177 8.79 -12.17 -2.21
C THR A 177 9.34 -10.90 -1.57
N ASN A 178 9.06 -10.70 -0.29
CA ASN A 178 9.82 -9.76 0.53
C ASN A 178 11.31 -10.12 0.53
N VAL A 179 12.15 -9.14 0.89
CA VAL A 179 13.60 -9.27 1.01
C VAL A 179 14.01 -9.13 2.46
N ARG A 180 15.09 -9.83 2.84
CA ARG A 180 15.67 -9.79 4.18
C ARG A 180 17.16 -9.47 4.08
N PHE A 181 17.47 -8.21 3.80
CA PHE A 181 18.85 -7.72 3.85
C PHE A 181 19.38 -7.72 5.29
N GLN A 182 20.67 -7.98 5.47
CA GLN A 182 21.25 -8.21 6.79
C GLN A 182 21.59 -6.91 7.52
N SER A 183 21.87 -5.84 6.76
CA SER A 183 22.15 -4.51 7.33
C SER A 183 21.10 -3.48 6.93
N ILE A 184 20.86 -2.53 7.82
CA ILE A 184 20.09 -1.31 7.52
C ILE A 184 20.71 -0.52 6.34
N ASP A 185 22.03 -0.63 6.14
CA ASP A 185 22.76 0.05 5.06
C ASP A 185 22.39 -0.46 3.66
N GLU A 186 21.69 -1.58 3.56
CA GLU A 186 21.20 -2.13 2.29
C GLU A 186 19.80 -1.60 1.92
N TYR A 187 19.09 -0.98 2.87
CA TYR A 187 17.83 -0.30 2.64
C TYR A 187 18.06 1.11 2.09
N ARG A 188 17.06 1.65 1.38
CA ARG A 188 17.15 2.93 0.66
C ARG A 188 15.99 3.86 0.99
N ASP A 189 14.86 3.31 1.40
CA ASP A 189 13.64 4.07 1.63
C ASP A 189 13.75 4.99 2.85
N ILE A 190 13.41 6.26 2.64
CA ILE A 190 13.52 7.31 3.66
C ILE A 190 12.64 7.04 4.88
N GLU A 191 11.46 6.45 4.71
CA GLU A 191 10.57 6.11 5.82
C GLU A 191 11.21 5.03 6.70
N THR A 192 11.79 4.01 6.07
CA THR A 192 12.54 2.94 6.77
C THR A 192 13.76 3.49 7.51
N LEU A 193 14.57 4.32 6.85
CA LEU A 193 15.80 4.87 7.44
C LEU A 193 15.52 5.83 8.60
N ASN A 194 14.51 6.70 8.46
CA ASN A 194 14.11 7.62 9.53
C ASN A 194 13.48 6.87 10.71
N MET A 195 12.62 5.88 10.45
CA MET A 195 12.04 5.05 11.50
C MET A 195 13.13 4.30 12.27
N TYR A 196 14.09 3.70 11.56
CA TYR A 196 15.22 3.02 12.19
C TYR A 196 16.02 3.98 13.06
N LYS A 197 16.33 5.19 12.57
CA LYS A 197 17.04 6.20 13.34
C LYS A 197 16.28 6.57 14.62
N GLU A 198 14.99 6.88 14.52
CA GLU A 198 14.18 7.27 15.66
C GLU A 198 14.13 6.14 16.71
N LYS A 199 13.76 4.93 16.30
CA LYS A 199 13.60 3.81 17.23
C LYS A 199 14.93 3.34 17.83
N VAL A 200 15.95 3.14 17.01
CA VAL A 200 17.22 2.55 17.45
C VAL A 200 18.16 3.59 18.04
N ILE A 201 18.35 4.72 17.36
CA ILE A 201 19.36 5.72 17.75
C ILE A 201 18.82 6.67 18.80
N ASP A 202 17.60 7.18 18.60
CA ASP A 202 17.04 8.21 19.48
C ASP A 202 16.36 7.58 20.72
N HIS A 203 15.68 6.43 20.57
CA HIS A 203 14.97 5.76 21.67
C HIS A 203 15.66 4.51 22.24
N GLY A 204 16.73 4.01 21.61
CA GLY A 204 17.47 2.83 22.11
C GLY A 204 16.69 1.52 22.05
N GLU A 205 15.71 1.40 21.13
CA GLU A 205 14.99 0.15 20.90
C GLU A 205 15.91 -0.95 20.33
N ASP A 206 15.51 -2.19 20.53
CA ASP A 206 16.25 -3.37 20.10
C ASP A 206 16.34 -3.46 18.56
N ILE A 207 17.58 -3.54 18.04
CA ILE A 207 17.86 -3.56 16.60
C ILE A 207 17.17 -4.74 15.91
N GLU A 208 17.21 -5.93 16.52
CA GLU A 208 16.64 -7.14 15.92
C GLU A 208 15.13 -6.97 15.74
N LYS A 209 14.41 -6.50 16.78
CA LYS A 209 12.98 -6.21 16.70
C LYS A 209 12.63 -5.17 15.65
N VAL A 210 13.39 -4.07 15.58
CA VAL A 210 13.16 -3.03 14.57
C VAL A 210 13.37 -3.60 13.17
N MET A 211 14.44 -4.35 12.94
CA MET A 211 14.71 -4.99 11.66
C MET A 211 13.64 -6.03 11.27
N GLU A 212 13.10 -6.80 12.22
CA GLU A 212 11.96 -7.71 11.93
C GLU A 212 10.73 -6.94 11.42
N SER A 213 10.42 -5.77 11.99
CA SER A 213 9.33 -4.92 11.48
C SER A 213 9.63 -4.40 10.05
N ILE A 214 10.90 -4.11 9.73
CA ILE A 214 11.35 -3.71 8.39
C ILE A 214 11.18 -4.84 7.39
N TYR A 215 11.56 -6.07 7.75
CA TYR A 215 11.38 -7.24 6.89
C TYR A 215 9.90 -7.49 6.54
N ILE A 216 8.98 -7.12 7.44
CA ILE A 216 7.54 -7.31 7.25
C ILE A 216 6.91 -6.12 6.50
N LYS A 217 7.25 -4.88 6.87
CA LYS A 217 6.50 -3.65 6.49
C LYS A 217 7.27 -2.64 5.64
N GLY A 218 8.58 -2.83 5.48
CA GLY A 218 9.43 -1.91 4.73
C GLY A 218 9.03 -1.81 3.26
N ARG A 219 8.99 -0.59 2.72
CA ARG A 219 8.58 -0.32 1.32
C ARG A 219 9.57 -0.91 0.31
N ASP A 220 10.84 -1.03 0.68
CA ASP A 220 11.87 -1.61 -0.18
C ASP A 220 11.64 -3.08 -0.54
N ASN A 221 10.81 -3.81 0.23
CA ASN A 221 10.34 -5.16 -0.14
C ASN A 221 9.71 -5.22 -1.54
N ALA A 222 9.03 -4.14 -1.94
CA ALA A 222 8.38 -4.02 -3.24
C ALA A 222 9.25 -3.33 -4.30
N ARG A 223 10.46 -2.89 -3.95
CA ARG A 223 11.31 -2.04 -4.81
C ARG A 223 12.62 -2.68 -5.23
N THR A 224 12.93 -3.86 -4.71
CA THR A 224 14.00 -4.68 -5.27
C THR A 224 13.79 -4.88 -6.78
N PRO A 225 14.87 -4.87 -7.58
CA PRO A 225 14.76 -4.96 -9.03
C PRO A 225 13.91 -6.13 -9.53
N MET A 226 13.19 -5.92 -10.63
CA MET A 226 12.42 -6.97 -11.30
C MET A 226 13.33 -8.12 -11.73
N GLN A 227 12.89 -9.35 -11.47
CA GLN A 227 13.68 -10.57 -11.67
C GLN A 227 13.40 -11.16 -13.06
N TRP A 228 14.12 -10.70 -14.09
CA TRP A 228 13.85 -11.10 -15.48
C TRP A 228 14.37 -12.49 -15.82
N ASN A 229 15.55 -12.87 -15.34
CA ASN A 229 16.17 -14.17 -15.61
C ASN A 229 17.21 -14.55 -14.54
N ASP A 230 17.92 -15.65 -14.78
CA ASP A 230 18.95 -16.24 -13.92
C ASP A 230 20.37 -15.63 -14.07
N GLN A 231 20.53 -14.58 -14.89
CA GLN A 231 21.82 -13.91 -15.09
C GLN A 231 22.15 -12.91 -13.99
N ASN A 232 23.33 -12.29 -14.03
CA ASN A 232 23.74 -11.30 -13.03
C ASN A 232 22.68 -10.21 -12.83
N HIS A 233 22.45 -9.81 -11.58
CA HIS A 233 21.38 -8.91 -11.14
C HIS A 233 19.99 -9.28 -11.73
N ALA A 234 19.69 -10.58 -11.85
CA ALA A 234 18.48 -11.11 -12.46
C ALA A 234 18.20 -10.60 -13.89
N GLY A 235 19.24 -10.18 -14.62
CA GLY A 235 19.09 -9.56 -15.94
C GLY A 235 18.49 -8.15 -15.92
N PHE A 236 18.33 -7.53 -14.75
CA PHE A 236 17.79 -6.17 -14.62
C PHE A 236 18.73 -5.09 -15.17
N THR A 237 20.03 -5.25 -14.95
CA THR A 237 21.05 -4.30 -15.39
C THR A 237 22.36 -5.01 -15.69
N LYS A 238 23.22 -4.36 -16.49
CA LYS A 238 24.62 -4.77 -16.70
C LYS A 238 25.59 -4.09 -15.74
N GLY A 239 25.16 -3.00 -15.10
CA GLY A 239 25.93 -2.30 -14.06
C GLY A 239 25.45 -2.72 -12.66
N GLU A 240 25.64 -1.84 -11.68
CA GLU A 240 25.15 -2.07 -10.32
C GLU A 240 23.72 -1.54 -10.16
N PRO A 241 22.78 -2.32 -9.60
CA PRO A 241 21.44 -1.83 -9.30
C PRO A 241 21.47 -0.87 -8.11
N TRP A 242 20.55 0.11 -8.10
CA TRP A 242 20.46 1.14 -7.05
C TRP A 242 20.13 0.56 -5.66
N ILE A 243 19.46 -0.59 -5.64
CA ILE A 243 19.22 -1.44 -4.47
C ILE A 243 19.47 -2.90 -4.86
N THR A 244 19.98 -3.71 -3.93
CA THR A 244 20.36 -5.10 -4.17
C THR A 244 19.17 -5.93 -4.70
N VAL A 245 19.44 -6.86 -5.61
CA VAL A 245 18.44 -7.83 -6.10
C VAL A 245 18.17 -8.88 -5.03
N ASN A 246 16.91 -9.32 -4.88
CA ASN A 246 16.60 -10.41 -3.97
C ASN A 246 17.39 -11.68 -4.37
N PRO A 247 18.16 -12.30 -3.45
CA PRO A 247 19.01 -13.46 -3.78
C PRO A 247 18.27 -14.65 -4.40
N ASN A 248 16.96 -14.77 -4.19
CA ASN A 248 16.13 -15.85 -4.72
C ASN A 248 15.82 -15.74 -6.23
N TYR A 249 16.37 -14.74 -6.94
CA TYR A 249 16.11 -14.54 -8.37
C TYR A 249 16.49 -15.73 -9.28
N LYS A 250 17.39 -16.60 -8.80
CA LYS A 250 17.77 -17.83 -9.53
C LYS A 250 16.61 -18.82 -9.66
N GLU A 251 15.68 -18.79 -8.70
CA GLU A 251 14.52 -19.68 -8.61
C GLU A 251 13.23 -18.97 -9.01
N ILE A 252 13.17 -17.65 -8.79
CA ILE A 252 12.02 -16.81 -9.08
C ILE A 252 12.43 -15.79 -10.14
N ASN A 253 12.06 -16.02 -11.39
CA ASN A 253 12.24 -15.03 -12.45
C ASN A 253 11.23 -15.28 -13.57
N VAL A 254 11.22 -14.42 -14.60
CA VAL A 254 10.25 -14.49 -15.71
C VAL A 254 10.50 -15.66 -16.67
N LYS A 255 11.75 -16.15 -16.76
CA LYS A 255 12.16 -17.22 -17.68
C LYS A 255 11.78 -18.60 -17.15
#